data_AF-A0A6L7WXY2-F1
#
_entry.id   AF-A0A6L7WXY2-F1
#
_cell.length_a   1.000
_cell.length_b   1.000
_cell.length_c   1.000
_cell.angle_alpha   90.00
_cell.angle_beta   90.00
_cell.angle_gamma   90.00
#
_symmetry.space_group_name_H-M   'P 1'
#
loop_
_entity.id
_entity.type
_entity.pdbx_description
1 polymer ?
#
loop_
_entity_poly.entity_id
_entity_poly.type
_entity_poly.pdbx_seq_one_letter_code
_entity_poly.pdbx_strand_id
1 'polypeptide(L)'
;MERYGWRLLFYTEFSRQLGRLGDAAERARRMDPQGFASNANVKLLRAVDRTISEVIPQDPSRAEYRLGNTLGKGYRHWRRARIGRRFRLFFRYDA
;
A
#
# COMPACT_ATOMS: atom_id res chain seq x y z
N MET A 1 13.98 1.87 4.32
CA MET A 1 13.62 0.53 4.83
C MET A 1 13.96 -0.47 3.74
N GLU A 2 14.54 -1.61 4.12
CA GLU A 2 14.81 -2.72 3.20
C GLU A 2 13.91 -3.91 3.53
N ARG A 3 13.40 -4.57 2.48
CA ARG A 3 12.53 -5.74 2.56
C ARG A 3 12.80 -6.65 1.36
N TYR A 4 13.09 -7.92 1.59
CA TYR A 4 13.36 -8.91 0.51
C TYR A 4 14.42 -8.45 -0.50
N GLY A 5 15.47 -7.75 -0.06
CA GLY A 5 16.52 -7.22 -0.94
C GLY A 5 16.15 -5.92 -1.66
N TRP A 6 14.95 -5.38 -1.48
CA TRP A 6 14.51 -4.12 -2.10
C TRP A 6 14.54 -2.96 -1.12
N ARG A 7 15.01 -1.81 -1.60
CA ARG A 7 14.87 -0.53 -0.88
C ARG A 7 13.50 0.08 -1.17
N LEU A 8 12.72 0.29 -0.11
CA LEU A 8 11.40 0.92 -0.21
C LEU A 8 11.51 2.44 -0.13
N LEU A 9 10.96 3.12 -1.15
CA LEU A 9 10.90 4.57 -1.28
C LEU A 9 9.44 5.01 -1.43
N PHE A 10 9.12 6.19 -0.90
CA PHE A 10 7.75 6.70 -0.87
C PHE A 10 7.70 8.12 -1.44
N TYR A 11 6.70 8.37 -2.28
CA TYR A 11 6.38 9.72 -2.74
C TYR A 11 5.81 10.55 -1.58
N THR A 12 6.15 11.84 -1.52
CA THR A 12 5.72 12.75 -0.45
C THR A 12 4.21 12.73 -0.22
N GLU A 13 3.42 12.77 -1.30
CA GLU A 13 1.96 12.76 -1.16
C GLU A 13 1.42 11.41 -0.69
N PHE A 14 2.07 10.31 -1.07
CA PHE A 14 1.72 8.99 -0.55
C PHE A 14 2.00 8.91 0.96
N SER A 15 3.18 9.38 1.40
CA SER A 15 3.53 9.43 2.82
C SER A 15 2.54 10.26 3.63
N ARG A 16 2.07 11.39 3.08
CA ARG A 16 1.03 12.23 3.70
C ARG A 16 -0.31 11.49 3.82
N GLN A 17 -0.74 10.79 2.77
CA GLN A 17 -1.96 9.98 2.80
C GLN A 17 -1.87 8.83 3.81
N LEU A 18 -0.73 8.15 3.86
CA LEU A 18 -0.48 7.06 4.81
C LEU A 18 -0.48 7.59 6.25
N GLY A 19 0.10 8.76 6.50
CA GLY A 19 0.05 9.43 7.81
C GLY A 19 -1.38 9.72 8.26
N ARG A 20 -2.22 10.31 7.39
CA ARG A 20 -3.64 10.55 7.70
C ARG A 20 -4.41 9.27 8.04
N LEU A 21 -4.12 8.18 7.34
CA LEU A 21 -4.70 6.87 7.63
C LEU A 21 -4.19 6.32 8.99
N GLY A 22 -2.91 6.52 9.29
CA GLY A 22 -2.29 6.22 10.58
C GLY A 22 -3.00 6.95 11.73
N ASP A 23 -3.17 8.27 11.61
CA ASP A 23 -3.85 9.08 12.62
C ASP A 23 -5.30 8.62 12.83
N ALA A 24 -6.00 8.24 11.75
CA ALA A 24 -7.37 7.74 11.85
C ALA A 24 -7.45 6.36 12.53
N ALA A 25 -6.47 5.48 12.28
CA ALA A 25 -6.36 4.18 12.95
C ALA A 25 -6.00 4.36 14.44
N GLU A 26 -5.11 5.29 14.76
CA GLU A 26 -4.73 5.60 16.14
C GLU A 26 -5.89 6.21 16.94
N ARG A 27 -6.66 7.12 16.34
CA ARG A 27 -7.90 7.61 16.96
C ARG A 27 -8.88 6.46 17.22
N ALA A 28 -9.10 5.57 16.26
CA ALA A 28 -9.95 4.39 16.47
C ALA A 28 -9.44 3.50 17.61
N ARG A 29 -8.12 3.30 17.71
CA ARG A 29 -7.49 2.54 18.81
C ARG A 29 -7.72 3.16 20.18
N ARG A 30 -7.63 4.50 20.29
CA ARG A 30 -7.87 5.20 21.55
C ARG A 30 -9.34 5.17 21.96
N MET A 31 -10.26 5.26 21.00
CA MET A 31 -11.71 5.25 21.26
C MET A 31 -12.25 3.89 21.66
N ASP A 32 -11.67 2.80 21.14
CA ASP A 32 -12.08 1.43 21.46
C ASP A 32 -10.86 0.49 21.54
N PRO A 33 -10.12 0.49 22.66
CA PRO A 33 -8.88 -0.28 22.79
C PRO A 33 -9.05 -1.80 22.67
N GLN A 34 -10.26 -2.34 22.92
CA GLN A 34 -10.53 -3.79 22.85
C GLN A 34 -11.04 -4.19 21.45
N GLY A 35 -11.85 -3.35 20.80
CA GLY A 35 -12.50 -3.65 19.53
C GLY A 35 -11.89 -2.95 18.29
N PHE A 36 -10.88 -2.10 18.43
CA PHE A 36 -10.31 -1.33 17.31
C PHE A 36 -9.82 -2.19 16.13
N ALA A 37 -9.43 -3.44 16.37
CA ALA A 37 -9.01 -4.35 15.31
C ALA A 37 -10.12 -4.59 14.26
N SER A 38 -11.39 -4.40 14.64
CA SER A 38 -12.53 -4.49 13.74
C SER A 38 -12.73 -3.24 12.86
N ASN A 39 -12.16 -2.09 13.26
CA ASN A 39 -12.33 -0.79 12.61
C ASN A 39 -11.76 -0.79 11.18
N ALA A 40 -12.47 -0.15 10.25
CA ALA A 40 -12.10 -0.11 8.84
C ALA A 40 -10.74 0.57 8.58
N ASN A 41 -10.41 1.65 9.29
CA ASN A 41 -9.13 2.36 9.12
C ASN A 41 -7.97 1.52 9.62
N VAL A 42 -8.16 0.83 10.75
CA VAL A 42 -7.14 -0.08 11.32
C VAL A 42 -6.89 -1.25 10.38
N LYS A 43 -7.96 -1.88 9.87
CA LYS A 43 -7.85 -2.96 8.87
C LYS A 43 -7.17 -2.50 7.60
N LEU A 44 -7.53 -1.31 7.09
CA LEU A 44 -6.92 -0.76 5.89
C LEU A 44 -5.44 -0.46 6.10
N LEU A 45 -5.06 0.17 7.22
CA LEU A 45 -3.66 0.46 7.54
C LEU A 45 -2.83 -0.81 7.59
N ARG A 46 -3.31 -1.85 8.29
CA ARG A 46 -2.65 -3.16 8.34
C ARG A 46 -2.51 -3.79 6.95
N ALA A 47 -3.56 -3.71 6.12
CA ALA A 47 -3.52 -4.27 4.78
C ALA A 47 -2.54 -3.51 3.86
N VAL A 48 -2.46 -2.17 3.98
CA VAL A 48 -1.49 -1.34 3.26
C VAL A 48 -0.06 -1.66 3.70
N ASP A 49 0.20 -1.69 5.00
CA ASP A 49 1.52 -2.00 5.57
C ASP A 49 2.03 -3.38 5.14
N ARG A 50 1.18 -4.41 5.25
CA ARG A 50 1.50 -5.76 4.76
C ARG A 50 1.77 -5.76 3.25
N THR A 51 0.96 -5.06 2.48
CA THR A 51 1.12 -5.03 1.01
C THR A 51 2.47 -4.41 0.62
N ILE A 52 2.84 -3.30 1.26
CA ILE A 52 4.08 -2.55 0.98
C ILE A 52 5.32 -3.31 1.48
N SER A 53 5.24 -3.90 2.67
CA SER A 53 6.42 -4.40 3.37
C SER A 53 6.67 -5.90 3.19
N GLU A 54 5.65 -6.64 2.72
CA GLU A 54 5.73 -8.09 2.50
C GLU A 54 5.33 -8.49 1.09
N VAL A 55 4.12 -8.14 0.65
CA VAL A 55 3.54 -8.73 -0.58
C VAL A 55 4.24 -8.23 -1.84
N ILE A 56 4.40 -6.92 -1.99
CA ILE A 56 5.04 -6.32 -3.17
C ILE A 56 6.54 -6.69 -3.25
N PRO A 57 7.34 -6.57 -2.19
CA PRO A 57 8.79 -6.79 -2.30
C PRO A 57 9.18 -8.25 -2.50
N GLN A 58 8.30 -9.23 -2.19
CA GLN A 58 8.55 -10.64 -2.50
C GLN A 58 8.81 -10.87 -4.01
N ASP A 59 8.02 -10.21 -4.85
CA ASP A 59 8.25 -10.16 -6.30
C ASP A 59 7.46 -8.99 -6.90
N PRO A 60 8.11 -7.83 -7.13
CA PRO A 60 7.43 -6.65 -7.67
C PRO A 60 7.08 -6.79 -9.17
N SER A 61 7.58 -7.84 -9.85
CA SER A 61 7.44 -8.05 -11.29
C SER A 61 6.20 -8.86 -11.69
N ARG A 62 5.46 -9.40 -10.70
CA ARG A 62 4.29 -10.26 -10.92
C ARG A 62 3.32 -9.68 -11.95
N ALA A 63 2.82 -10.56 -12.83
CA ALA A 63 1.93 -10.17 -13.91
C ALA A 63 0.60 -9.56 -13.42
N GLU A 64 0.12 -9.96 -12.24
CA GLU A 64 -1.10 -9.45 -11.62
C GLU A 64 -1.06 -7.94 -11.33
N TYR A 65 0.14 -7.36 -11.18
CA TYR A 65 0.31 -5.93 -10.92
C TYR A 65 0.32 -5.09 -12.20
N ARG A 66 0.33 -5.72 -13.38
CA ARG A 66 0.37 -5.00 -14.66
C ARG A 66 -0.98 -4.33 -14.94
N LEU A 67 -0.92 -3.07 -15.35
CA LEU A 67 -2.08 -2.27 -15.75
C LEU A 67 -2.38 -2.38 -17.26
N GLY A 68 -1.46 -2.92 -18.06
CA GLY A 68 -1.53 -2.83 -19.52
C GLY A 68 -1.38 -1.38 -19.98
N ASN A 69 -2.29 -0.93 -20.85
CA ASN A 69 -2.28 0.44 -21.38
C ASN A 69 -3.33 1.36 -20.73
N THR A 70 -3.94 0.98 -19.60
CA THR A 70 -5.01 1.77 -18.95
C THR A 70 -4.59 3.20 -18.61
N LEU A 71 -3.30 3.42 -18.29
CA LEU A 71 -2.76 4.76 -18.02
C LEU A 71 -2.06 5.37 -19.25
N GLY A 72 -2.13 4.74 -20.42
CA GLY A 72 -1.36 5.11 -21.61
C GLY A 72 0.02 4.44 -21.68
N LYS A 73 0.60 4.40 -22.89
CA LYS A 73 1.85 3.66 -23.17
C LYS A 73 3.04 4.18 -22.35
N GLY A 74 3.11 5.48 -22.07
CA GLY A 74 4.18 6.11 -21.28
C GLY A 74 4.21 5.69 -19.81
N TYR A 75 3.12 5.17 -19.27
CA TYR A 75 2.97 4.82 -17.86
C TYR A 75 3.03 3.30 -17.61
N ARG A 76 3.54 2.52 -18.57
CA ARG A 76 3.70 1.06 -18.44
C ARG A 76 4.63 0.62 -17.33
N HIS A 77 5.47 1.51 -16.80
CA HIS A 77 6.32 1.24 -15.64
C HIS A 77 5.54 1.24 -14.32
N TRP A 78 4.35 1.85 -14.29
CA TRP A 78 3.48 1.77 -13.14
C TRP A 78 2.85 0.38 -13.00
N ARG A 79 2.67 0.00 -11.74
CA ARG A 79 2.09 -1.24 -11.26
C ARG A 79 0.96 -0.91 -10.30
N ARG A 80 0.01 -1.84 -10.14
CA ARG A 80 -1.13 -1.67 -9.25
C ARG A 80 -1.40 -2.94 -8.43
N ALA A 81 -1.16 -2.86 -7.12
CA ALA A 81 -1.63 -3.85 -6.17
C ALA A 81 -3.07 -3.57 -5.74
N ARG A 82 -3.84 -4.62 -5.47
CA ARG A 82 -5.24 -4.52 -5.00
C ARG A 82 -5.31 -4.78 -3.51
N ILE A 83 -5.98 -3.88 -2.77
CA ILE A 83 -6.26 -4.03 -1.35
C ILE A 83 -7.78 -4.09 -1.18
N GLY A 84 -8.29 -5.30 -1.02
CA GLY A 84 -9.72 -5.58 -1.09
C GLY A 84 -10.36 -5.08 -2.39
N ARG A 85 -11.65 -4.76 -2.34
CA ARG A 85 -12.41 -4.34 -3.54
C ARG A 85 -12.21 -2.87 -3.88
N ARG A 86 -11.97 -1.99 -2.91
CA ARG A 86 -11.99 -0.53 -3.09
C ARG A 86 -10.61 0.09 -3.30
N PHE A 87 -9.58 -0.36 -2.57
CA PHE A 87 -8.31 0.37 -2.51
C PHE A 87 -7.28 -0.19 -3.47
N ARG A 88 -6.51 0.71 -4.08
CA ARG A 88 -5.46 0.38 -5.04
C ARG A 88 -4.19 1.09 -4.64
N LEU A 89 -3.09 0.36 -4.63
CA LEU A 89 -1.77 0.91 -4.38
C LEU A 89 -1.01 0.93 -5.69
N PHE A 90 -0.59 2.11 -6.11
CA PHE A 90 0.21 2.30 -7.31
C PHE A 90 1.68 2.41 -6.94
N PHE A 91 2.52 1.69 -7.65
CA PHE A 91 3.97 1.69 -7.41
C PHE A 91 4.75 1.49 -8.71
N ARG A 92 6.05 1.70 -8.64
CA ARG A 92 7.03 1.27 -9.65
C ARG A 92 8.21 0.64 -8.92
N TYR A 93 9.01 -0.13 -9.63
CA TYR A 93 10.26 -0.71 -9.13
C TYR A 93 11.33 -0.56 -10.21
N ASP A 94 12.58 -0.65 -9.80
CA ASP A 94 13.76 -0.55 -10.66
C ASP A 94 14.78 -1.55 -10.12
N ALA A 95 15.35 -2.38 -11.00
CA ALA A 95 16.15 -3.56 -10.67
C ALA A 95 17.52 -3.48 -11.35
#